data_AF-A0A5J4T8L6-F1
#
_entry.id   AF-A0A5J4T8L6-F1
#
_cell.length_a   1.000
_cell.length_b   1.000
_cell.length_c   1.000
_cell.angle_alpha   90.00
_cell.angle_beta   90.00
_cell.angle_gamma   90.00
#
_symmetry.space_group_name_H-M   'P 1'
#
loop_
_entity.id
_entity.type
_entity.pdbx_description
1 polymer ?
#
loop_
_entity_poly.entity_id
_entity_poly.type
_entity_poly.pdbx_seq_one_letter_code
_entity_poly.pdbx_strand_id
1 'polypeptide(L)' 'CNRASNIGAIEGQQSIFTPPSSSTNNPQSFVIAVSSQAGDNTRGLQISADENTLTLNGRVL' A
#
# COMPACT_ATOMS: atom_id res chain seq x y z
N CYS A 1 -18.99 17.53 -7.93
CA CYS A 1 -17.83 16.75 -7.46
C CYS A 1 -16.56 17.44 -8.00
N ASN A 2 -15.74 18.05 -7.14
CA ASN A 2 -14.51 18.74 -7.50
C ASN A 2 -13.31 17.92 -7.02
N ARG A 3 -12.73 17.10 -7.90
CA ARG A 3 -11.48 16.39 -7.60
C ARG A 3 -10.31 17.35 -7.76
N ALA A 4 -9.81 17.89 -6.66
CA ALA A 4 -8.51 18.55 -6.66
C ALA A 4 -7.42 17.48 -6.80
N SER A 5 -6.71 17.48 -7.93
CA SER A 5 -5.53 16.63 -8.15
C SER A 5 -4.28 17.44 -7.82
N ASN A 6 -3.62 17.15 -6.71
CA ASN A 6 -2.30 17.71 -6.42
C ASN A 6 -1.28 16.92 -7.26
N ILE A 7 -0.85 17.49 -8.40
CA ILE A 7 0.20 16.91 -9.25
C ILE A 7 1.53 17.24 -8.58
N GLY A 8 1.91 16.43 -7.59
CA GLY A 8 3.18 16.53 -6.88
C GLY A 8 3.26 15.46 -5.80
N ALA A 9 4.38 14.74 -5.72
CA ALA A 9 4.65 13.82 -4.62
C ALA A 9 5.09 14.66 -3.41
N ILE A 10 4.23 14.79 -2.41
CA ILE A 10 4.62 15.38 -1.13
C ILE A 10 5.45 14.31 -0.40
N GLU A 11 6.67 14.64 0.04
CA GLU A 11 7.47 13.71 0.84
C GLU A 11 6.69 13.25 2.07
N GLY A 12 6.66 11.93 2.30
CA GLY A 12 5.90 11.33 3.40
C GLY A 12 4.40 11.20 3.16
N GLN A 13 3.88 11.55 1.97
CA GLN A 13 2.49 11.26 1.62
C GLN A 13 2.20 9.75 1.72
N GLN A 14 1.03 9.41 2.28
CA GLN A 14 0.55 8.03 2.32
C GLN A 14 -0.32 7.74 1.10
N SER A 15 -0.14 6.54 0.54
CA SER A 15 -0.99 5.95 -0.48
C SER A 15 -1.80 4.81 0.11
N ILE A 16 -3.05 4.70 -0.33
CA ILE A 16 -3.94 3.58 -0.04
C ILE A 16 -4.28 2.94 -1.38
N PHE A 17 -3.97 1.66 -1.55
CA PHE A 17 -4.16 0.98 -2.83
C PHE A 17 -4.18 -0.54 -2.68
N THR A 18 -4.63 -1.21 -3.74
CA THR A 18 -4.60 -2.66 -3.89
C THR A 18 -3.66 -3.01 -5.05
N PRO A 19 -2.53 -3.68 -4.80
CA PRO A 19 -1.64 -4.11 -5.87
C PRO A 19 -2.35 -5.10 -6.82
N PRO A 20 -2.08 -5.06 -8.14
CA PRO A 20 -2.62 -6.05 -9.06
C PRO A 20 -2.12 -7.47 -8.74
N SER A 21 -2.80 -8.49 -9.24
CA SER A 21 -2.42 -9.90 -9.05
C SER A 21 -1.05 -10.27 -9.60
N SER A 22 -0.54 -9.49 -10.57
CA SER A 22 0.81 -9.65 -11.14
C SER A 22 1.92 -9.03 -10.28
N SER A 23 1.60 -8.43 -9.14
CA SER A 23 2.60 -7.83 -8.26
C SER A 23 3.45 -8.89 -7.58
N THR A 24 4.76 -8.69 -7.57
CA THR A 24 5.69 -9.59 -6.86
C THR A 24 5.48 -9.55 -5.34
N ASN A 25 5.09 -8.39 -4.80
CA ASN A 25 4.94 -8.15 -3.37
C ASN A 25 3.48 -7.82 -3.04
N ASN A 26 2.89 -8.62 -2.15
CA ASN A 26 1.52 -8.48 -1.63
C ASN A 26 0.46 -8.32 -2.73
N PRO A 27 0.41 -9.24 -3.72
CA PRO A 27 -0.61 -9.19 -4.76
C PRO A 27 -2.02 -9.20 -4.14
N GLN A 28 -2.93 -8.40 -4.70
CA GLN A 28 -4.34 -8.32 -4.28
C GLN A 28 -4.57 -7.98 -2.81
N SER A 29 -3.55 -7.51 -2.09
CA SER A 29 -3.62 -7.13 -0.68
C SER A 29 -4.12 -5.68 -0.53
N PHE A 30 -4.62 -5.31 0.64
CA PHE A 30 -4.92 -3.90 0.96
C PHE A 30 -3.72 -3.28 1.65
N VAL A 31 -3.14 -2.22 1.06
CA VAL A 31 -1.87 -1.63 1.53
C VAL A 31 -2.04 -0.15 1.83
N ILE A 32 -1.54 0.27 3.00
CA ILE A 32 -1.28 1.65 3.37
C ILE A 32 0.23 1.83 3.56
N ALA A 33 0.86 2.59 2.66
CA ALA A 33 2.31 2.82 2.69
C ALA A 33 2.65 4.25 2.24
N VAL A 34 3.87 4.70 2.52
CA VAL A 34 4.39 5.95 1.92
C VAL A 34 4.39 5.80 0.40
N SER A 35 3.91 6.81 -0.33
CA SER A 35 3.71 6.73 -1.78
C SER A 35 4.98 6.35 -2.55
N SER A 36 6.15 6.77 -2.08
CA SER A 36 7.46 6.39 -2.67
C SER A 36 7.81 4.90 -2.48
N GLN A 37 7.12 4.19 -1.59
CA GLN A 37 7.34 2.79 -1.24
C GLN A 37 6.21 1.87 -1.75
N ALA A 38 5.24 2.42 -2.48
CA ALA A 38 4.07 1.70 -2.97
C ALA A 38 4.39 0.56 -3.99
N GLY A 39 5.61 0.52 -4.51
CA GLY A 39 6.10 -0.57 -5.37
C GLY A 39 6.76 -1.72 -4.59
N ASP A 40 7.48 -1.40 -3.51
CA ASP A 40 8.28 -2.39 -2.76
C ASP A 40 7.47 -3.07 -1.65
N ASN A 41 6.41 -2.43 -1.15
CA ASN A 41 5.40 -2.98 -0.22
C ASN A 41 5.95 -3.79 0.98
N THR A 42 7.20 -3.62 1.40
CA THR A 42 7.77 -4.30 2.58
C THR A 42 7.48 -3.56 3.89
N ARG A 43 6.92 -2.34 3.80
CA ARG A 43 6.68 -1.45 4.94
C ARG A 43 5.23 -0.96 4.94
N GLY A 44 4.79 -0.38 6.05
CA GLY A 44 3.41 0.10 6.21
C GLY A 44 2.46 -0.94 6.81
N LEU A 45 1.16 -0.70 6.65
CA LEU A 45 0.08 -1.57 7.13
C LEU A 45 -0.50 -2.33 5.93
N GLN A 46 -0.59 -3.65 6.05
CA GLN A 46 -0.97 -4.53 4.95
C GLN A 46 -1.95 -5.58 5.44
N ILE A 47 -3.08 -5.73 4.77
CA ILE A 47 -4.03 -6.83 4.96
C ILE A 47 -3.89 -7.74 3.75
N SER A 48 -3.60 -9.02 3.99
CA SER A 48 -3.41 -10.00 2.92
C SER A 48 -4.66 -10.19 2.07
N ALA A 49 -4.49 -10.74 0.87
CA ALA A 49 -5.59 -11.00 -0.05
C ALA A 49 -6.62 -12.02 0.49
N ASP A 50 -6.18 -12.91 1.38
CA ASP A 50 -7.06 -13.86 2.09
C ASP A 50 -7.73 -13.24 3.34
N GLU A 51 -7.43 -11.99 3.64
CA GLU A 51 -7.99 -11.19 4.75
C GLU A 51 -7.71 -11.74 6.17
N ASN A 52 -6.90 -12.79 6.32
CA ASN A 52 -6.61 -13.36 7.64
C ASN A 52 -5.30 -12.85 8.24
N THR A 53 -4.41 -12.25 7.44
CA THR A 53 -3.08 -11.83 7.90
C THR A 53 -2.94 -10.32 7.86
N LEU A 54 -2.67 -9.72 9.02
CA LEU A 54 -2.28 -8.32 9.14
C LEU A 54 -0.75 -8.25 9.30
N THR A 55 -0.09 -7.47 8.44
CA THR A 55 1.35 -7.21 8.53
C THR A 55 1.61 -5.73 8.78
N LEU A 56 2.42 -5.42 9.79
CA LEU A 56 2.88 -4.07 10.09
C LEU A 56 4.41 -4.02 9.98
N ASN A 57 4.91 -3.24 9.03
CA ASN A 57 6.35 -3.09 8.78
C ASN A 57 7.10 -4.43 8.66
N GLY A 58 6.51 -5.39 7.94
CA GLY A 58 7.08 -6.72 7.73
C GLY A 58 6.90 -7.71 8.88
N ARG A 59 6.22 -7.32 9.96
CA ARG A 59 5.86 -8.23 11.06
C ARG A 59 4.40 -8.63 10.97
N VAL A 60 4.14 -9.93 10.93
CA VAL A 60 2.79 -10.50 11.04
C VAL A 60 2.27 -10.32 12.46
N LEU A 61 1.02 -9.89 12.60
CA LEU A 61 0.27 -9.81 13.85
C LEU A 61 -0.69 -10.98 13.99
#